data_AF-A0A173X2X7-F1
#
_entry.id   AF-A0A173X2X7-F1
#
_cell.length_a   1.000
_cell.length_b   1.000
_cell.length_c   1.000
_cell.angle_alpha   90.00
_cell.angle_beta   90.00
_cell.angle_gamma   90.00
#
_symmetry.space_group_name_H-M   'P 1'
#
loop_
_entity.id
_entity.type
_entity.pdbx_description
1 polymer ?
#
loop_
_entity_poly.entity_id
_entity_poly.type
_entity_poly.pdbx_seq_one_letter_code
_entity_poly.pdbx_strand_id
1 'polypeptide(L)'
;MDYRKAAEARKSIREFTDKPVSGEVKAALTKCFEECRRLVPDISTDMVILDGSECGQLQGNAGYEGLTFEAPAYLLLLSEVKPGYLENAGYMNEDMILHMTDLGLDSCWLTVDDDPALRAALKIGDGKKVAAVTAFGYGKKERSLTRLHIRSISDVDVITREGHLAPKISLAEMVYGDSWGKEADLDEMYIDDGLREALYAASYAPTFLNRQSFRLLLADGKAILVKMMDSMTGELDARLNCGAVMLNFAAVLDERRPFPTEWTIGSLNGYELPADCEIVGYCSL
;
A
#
# COMPACT_ATOMS: atom_id res chain seq x y z
N MET A 1 3.88 10.55 -14.17
CA MET A 1 3.67 10.94 -12.77
C MET A 1 5.04 11.11 -12.11
N ASP A 2 5.15 12.01 -11.14
CA ASP A 2 6.31 12.12 -10.24
C ASP A 2 5.96 11.29 -8.98
N TYR A 3 6.52 10.08 -8.90
CA TYR A 3 6.23 9.09 -7.86
C TYR A 3 6.61 9.60 -6.49
N ARG A 4 7.73 10.32 -6.37
CA ARG A 4 8.16 10.91 -5.11
C ARG A 4 7.11 11.87 -4.57
N LYS A 5 6.65 12.82 -5.40
CA LYS A 5 5.61 13.78 -5.00
C LYS A 5 4.28 13.09 -4.69
N ALA A 6 3.90 12.08 -5.47
CA ALA A 6 2.68 11.33 -5.23
C ALA A 6 2.73 10.59 -3.88
N ALA A 7 3.83 9.90 -3.58
CA ALA A 7 4.02 9.17 -2.33
C ALA A 7 4.01 10.11 -1.10
N GLU A 8 4.64 11.29 -1.21
CA GLU A 8 4.65 12.30 -0.15
C GLU A 8 3.26 12.94 0.06
N ALA A 9 2.52 13.18 -1.01
CA ALA A 9 1.20 13.81 -0.96
C ALA A 9 0.10 12.84 -0.49
N ARG A 10 0.25 11.55 -0.78
CA ARG A 10 -0.76 10.51 -0.52
C ARG A 10 -1.10 10.42 0.97
N LYS A 11 -2.40 10.45 1.27
CA LYS A 11 -2.97 10.34 2.62
C LYS A 11 -4.15 9.39 2.61
N SER A 12 -4.38 8.73 3.74
CA SER A 12 -5.55 7.86 3.91
C SER A 12 -6.74 8.71 4.33
N ILE A 13 -7.62 9.04 3.39
CA ILE A 13 -8.82 9.87 3.59
C ILE A 13 -10.06 8.97 3.69
N ARG A 14 -10.87 9.20 4.71
CA ARG A 14 -12.09 8.42 5.01
C ARG A 14 -13.37 9.26 4.92
N GLU A 15 -13.22 10.54 4.58
CA GLU A 15 -14.32 11.49 4.46
C GLU A 15 -14.25 12.20 3.11
N PHE A 16 -15.22 11.89 2.27
CA PHE A 16 -15.29 12.37 0.91
C PHE A 16 -16.46 13.34 0.72
N THR A 17 -16.32 14.26 -0.23
CA THR A 17 -17.43 15.08 -0.71
C THR A 17 -18.40 14.24 -1.55
N ASP A 18 -19.62 14.73 -1.75
CA ASP A 18 -20.63 14.08 -2.61
C ASP A 18 -20.33 14.21 -4.12
N LYS A 19 -19.19 14.82 -4.49
CA LYS A 19 -18.80 14.99 -5.89
C LYS A 19 -18.49 13.60 -6.48
N PRO A 20 -19.22 13.15 -7.52
CA PRO A 20 -18.98 11.85 -8.13
C PRO A 20 -17.65 11.82 -8.90
N VAL A 21 -17.03 10.64 -8.98
CA VAL A 21 -15.91 10.41 -9.90
C VAL A 21 -16.46 10.27 -11.32
N SER A 22 -16.01 11.13 -12.22
CA SER A 22 -16.49 11.17 -13.61
C SER A 22 -16.07 9.93 -14.39
N GLY A 23 -16.82 9.59 -15.45
CA GLY A 23 -16.48 8.48 -16.35
C GLY A 23 -15.11 8.66 -17.01
N GLU A 24 -14.70 9.91 -17.30
CA GLU A 24 -13.38 10.21 -17.84
C GLU A 24 -12.25 9.85 -16.88
N VAL A 25 -12.41 10.17 -15.59
CA VAL A 25 -11.42 9.82 -14.55
C VAL A 25 -11.37 8.31 -14.34
N LYS A 26 -12.52 7.61 -14.35
CA LYS A 26 -12.55 6.15 -14.28
C LYS A 26 -11.86 5.49 -15.49
N ALA A 27 -12.07 6.02 -16.69
CA ALA A 27 -11.39 5.55 -17.89
C ALA A 27 -9.86 5.80 -17.83
N ALA A 28 -9.44 6.93 -17.27
CA ALA A 28 -8.03 7.19 -17.00
C ALA A 28 -7.44 6.18 -16.01
N LEU A 29 -8.15 5.84 -14.93
CA LEU A 29 -7.74 4.78 -14.00
C LEU A 29 -7.67 3.39 -14.66
N THR A 30 -8.62 3.06 -15.54
CA THR A 30 -8.53 1.81 -16.33
C THR A 30 -7.27 1.77 -17.17
N LYS A 31 -6.91 2.88 -17.83
CA LYS A 31 -5.65 2.96 -18.57
C LYS A 31 -4.42 2.84 -17.66
N CYS A 32 -4.43 3.52 -16.50
CA CYS A 32 -3.37 3.37 -15.50
C CYS A 32 -3.21 1.91 -15.07
N PHE A 33 -4.30 1.15 -14.91
CA PHE A 33 -4.24 -0.26 -14.55
C PHE A 33 -3.65 -1.15 -15.66
N GLU A 34 -3.87 -0.83 -16.93
CA GLU A 34 -3.25 -1.54 -18.05
C GLU A 34 -1.72 -1.36 -18.07
N GLU A 35 -1.26 -0.16 -17.69
CA GLU A 35 0.15 0.25 -17.68
C GLU A 35 0.82 0.11 -16.29
N CYS A 36 0.08 -0.35 -15.28
CA CYS A 36 0.54 -0.34 -13.89
C CYS A 36 1.77 -1.23 -13.67
N ARG A 37 2.61 -0.81 -12.72
CA ARG A 37 3.81 -1.55 -12.35
C ARG A 37 3.41 -2.87 -11.66
N ARG A 38 4.05 -3.97 -12.06
CA ARG A 38 3.78 -5.33 -11.56
C ARG A 38 5.03 -5.95 -10.97
N LEU A 39 4.89 -6.51 -9.77
CA LEU A 39 5.98 -7.21 -9.10
C LEU A 39 6.17 -8.63 -9.67
N VAL A 40 5.06 -9.30 -10.01
CA VAL A 40 5.04 -10.64 -10.61
C VAL A 40 4.12 -10.61 -11.83
N PRO A 41 4.64 -10.26 -13.02
CA PRO A 41 3.82 -10.06 -14.23
C PRO A 41 2.99 -11.28 -14.67
N ASP A 42 3.45 -12.49 -14.34
CA ASP A 42 2.79 -13.75 -14.72
C ASP A 42 1.55 -14.10 -13.87
N ILE A 43 1.22 -13.29 -12.86
CA ILE A 43 -0.01 -13.42 -12.07
C ILE A 43 -1.12 -12.68 -12.78
N SER A 44 -2.18 -13.40 -13.16
CA SER A 44 -3.35 -12.78 -13.79
C SER A 44 -4.12 -11.94 -12.79
N THR A 45 -4.39 -10.67 -13.13
CA THR A 45 -5.12 -9.73 -12.27
C THR A 45 -6.20 -9.00 -13.05
N ASP A 46 -7.32 -8.66 -12.40
CA ASP A 46 -8.35 -7.79 -12.97
C ASP A 46 -8.64 -6.62 -12.01
N MET A 47 -9.29 -5.59 -12.53
CA MET A 47 -9.77 -4.46 -11.74
C MET A 47 -11.28 -4.28 -11.95
N VAL A 48 -12.01 -4.03 -10.87
CA VAL A 48 -13.42 -3.63 -10.89
C VAL A 48 -13.55 -2.28 -10.19
N ILE A 49 -14.26 -1.34 -10.80
CA ILE A 49 -14.62 -0.06 -10.18
C ILE A 49 -16.11 -0.08 -9.88
N LEU A 50 -16.46 0.09 -8.61
CA LEU A 50 -17.82 0.24 -8.12
C LEU A 50 -18.14 1.71 -7.88
N ASP A 51 -19.38 2.09 -8.14
CA ASP A 51 -19.90 3.41 -7.76
C ASP A 51 -20.26 3.46 -6.27
N GLY A 52 -20.25 4.66 -5.68
CA GLY A 52 -20.60 4.86 -4.27
C GLY A 52 -21.97 4.29 -3.87
N SER A 53 -22.92 4.25 -4.80
CA SER A 53 -24.23 3.60 -4.62
C SER A 53 -24.15 2.11 -4.33
N GLU A 54 -23.03 1.47 -4.64
CA GLU A 54 -22.78 0.05 -4.44
C GLU A 54 -22.05 -0.26 -3.12
N CYS A 55 -21.74 0.76 -2.30
CA CYS A 55 -21.08 0.61 -0.99
C CYS A 55 -21.74 -0.47 -0.11
N GLY A 56 -23.07 -0.61 -0.17
CA GLY A 56 -23.79 -1.62 0.60
C GLY A 56 -23.38 -3.07 0.30
N GLN A 57 -22.78 -3.35 -0.87
CA GLN A 57 -22.27 -4.67 -1.23
C GLN A 57 -20.94 -5.00 -0.54
N LEU A 58 -20.19 -3.97 -0.10
CA LEU A 58 -18.93 -4.11 0.62
C LEU A 58 -19.14 -4.28 2.14
N GLN A 59 -20.24 -3.73 2.66
CA GLN A 59 -20.53 -3.72 4.08
C GLN A 59 -20.55 -5.13 4.67
N GLY A 60 -19.80 -5.33 5.75
CA GLY A 60 -19.63 -6.61 6.44
C GLY A 60 -18.56 -7.53 5.83
N ASN A 61 -18.07 -7.25 4.61
CA ASN A 61 -17.09 -8.08 3.92
C ASN A 61 -15.76 -7.35 3.67
N ALA A 62 -15.76 -6.02 3.72
CA ALA A 62 -14.57 -5.19 3.59
C ALA A 62 -14.62 -3.97 4.52
N GLY A 63 -13.45 -3.38 4.79
CA GLY A 63 -13.28 -2.25 5.68
C GLY A 63 -12.81 -2.65 7.06
N TYR A 64 -12.92 -1.74 8.04
CA TYR A 64 -12.32 -1.95 9.36
C TYR A 64 -13.20 -2.88 10.20
N GLU A 65 -12.84 -4.16 10.26
CA GLU A 65 -13.68 -5.24 10.80
C GLU A 65 -15.05 -5.29 10.12
N GLY A 66 -15.10 -5.17 8.79
CA GLY A 66 -16.35 -5.15 8.02
C GLY A 66 -17.08 -3.80 8.00
N LEU A 67 -16.55 -2.75 8.65
CA LEU A 67 -17.09 -1.39 8.51
C LEU A 67 -16.50 -0.69 7.29
N THR A 68 -17.29 -0.60 6.21
CA THR A 68 -16.96 0.22 5.05
C THR A 68 -17.52 1.63 5.26
N PHE A 69 -16.68 2.66 5.20
CA PHE A 69 -17.15 4.06 5.16
C PHE A 69 -17.55 4.46 3.73
N GLU A 70 -18.46 5.43 3.62
CA GLU A 70 -18.97 5.90 2.34
C GLU A 70 -17.92 6.68 1.55
N ALA A 71 -17.79 6.36 0.26
CA ALA A 71 -16.92 7.03 -0.70
C ALA A 71 -17.60 7.10 -2.09
N PRO A 72 -17.22 8.08 -2.94
CA PRO A 72 -17.77 8.22 -4.28
C PRO A 72 -17.56 7.01 -5.20
N ALA A 73 -16.48 6.25 -5.00
CA ALA A 73 -16.18 5.04 -5.75
C ALA A 73 -15.24 4.11 -4.96
N TYR A 74 -15.20 2.84 -5.38
CA TYR A 74 -14.32 1.82 -4.82
C TYR A 74 -13.63 1.04 -5.94
N LEU A 75 -12.34 0.77 -5.80
CA LEU A 75 -11.55 -0.05 -6.70
C LEU A 75 -11.28 -1.39 -6.02
N LEU A 76 -11.63 -2.48 -6.69
CA LEU A 76 -11.30 -3.84 -6.27
C LEU A 76 -10.20 -4.38 -7.19
N LEU A 77 -9.11 -4.82 -6.59
CA LEU A 77 -8.04 -5.52 -7.28
C LEU A 77 -8.25 -7.02 -7.11
N LEU A 78 -8.47 -7.73 -8.21
CA LEU A 78 -8.61 -9.17 -8.24
C LEU A 78 -7.30 -9.82 -8.66
N SER A 79 -6.92 -10.90 -8.00
CA SER A 79 -5.69 -11.64 -8.31
C SER A 79 -5.94 -13.14 -8.37
N GLU A 80 -5.31 -13.78 -9.36
CA GLU A 80 -5.04 -15.21 -9.33
C GLU A 80 -4.19 -15.54 -8.09
N VAL A 81 -4.46 -16.68 -7.46
CA VAL A 81 -3.70 -17.13 -6.29
C VAL A 81 -2.50 -17.97 -6.75
N LYS A 82 -1.32 -17.36 -6.66
CA LYS A 82 0.00 -17.96 -6.96
C LYS A 82 1.01 -17.50 -5.90
N PRO A 83 2.18 -18.15 -5.77
CA PRO A 83 3.26 -17.63 -4.93
C PRO A 83 3.56 -16.15 -5.27
N GLY A 84 3.61 -15.29 -4.25
CA GLY A 84 3.84 -13.85 -4.40
C GLY A 84 2.61 -13.01 -4.76
N TYR A 85 1.40 -13.58 -4.81
CA TYR A 85 0.21 -12.83 -5.25
C TYR A 85 -0.18 -11.67 -4.33
N LEU A 86 0.07 -11.78 -3.03
CA LEU A 86 -0.24 -10.71 -2.07
C LEU A 86 0.77 -9.56 -2.17
N GLU A 87 2.06 -9.88 -2.27
CA GLU A 87 3.09 -8.87 -2.53
C GLU A 87 2.82 -8.17 -3.85
N ASN A 88 2.47 -8.92 -4.90
CA ASN A 88 2.11 -8.35 -6.20
C ASN A 88 0.84 -7.48 -6.11
N ALA A 89 -0.19 -7.93 -5.41
CA ALA A 89 -1.41 -7.14 -5.23
C ALA A 89 -1.15 -5.84 -4.45
N GLY A 90 -0.33 -5.88 -3.40
CA GLY A 90 0.06 -4.69 -2.66
C GLY A 90 0.88 -3.71 -3.49
N TYR A 91 1.81 -4.24 -4.29
CA TYR A 91 2.62 -3.47 -5.21
C TYR A 91 1.76 -2.77 -6.28
N MET A 92 0.84 -3.50 -6.90
CA MET A 92 -0.06 -2.93 -7.92
C MET A 92 -1.08 -1.94 -7.33
N ASN A 93 -1.69 -2.26 -6.18
CA ASN A 93 -2.73 -1.40 -5.61
C ASN A 93 -2.15 -0.07 -5.12
N GLU A 94 -0.91 -0.06 -4.59
CA GLU A 94 -0.25 1.20 -4.26
C GLU A 94 0.06 2.04 -5.51
N ASP A 95 0.40 1.42 -6.64
CA ASP A 95 0.68 2.13 -7.91
C ASP A 95 -0.58 2.84 -8.40
N MET A 96 -1.71 2.13 -8.34
CA MET A 96 -3.03 2.70 -8.60
C MET A 96 -3.37 3.86 -7.67
N ILE A 97 -3.01 3.78 -6.39
CA ILE A 97 -3.26 4.84 -5.40
C ILE A 97 -2.39 6.07 -5.64
N LEU A 98 -1.13 5.89 -6.04
CA LEU A 98 -0.27 7.01 -6.41
C LEU A 98 -0.81 7.68 -7.67
N HIS A 99 -1.27 6.92 -8.66
CA HIS A 99 -1.96 7.46 -9.84
C HIS A 99 -3.26 8.20 -9.48
N MET A 100 -4.06 7.68 -8.55
CA MET A 100 -5.21 8.42 -8.01
C MET A 100 -4.79 9.76 -7.42
N THR A 101 -3.69 9.78 -6.66
CA THR A 101 -3.15 10.99 -6.04
C THR A 101 -2.72 12.02 -7.09
N ASP A 102 -2.04 11.60 -8.15
CA ASP A 102 -1.61 12.46 -9.27
C ASP A 102 -2.81 13.00 -10.08
N LEU A 103 -3.90 12.24 -10.17
CA LEU A 103 -5.18 12.68 -10.72
C LEU A 103 -5.98 13.61 -9.79
N GLY A 104 -5.46 13.91 -8.60
CA GLY A 104 -6.10 14.77 -7.61
C GLY A 104 -7.26 14.11 -6.86
N LEU A 105 -7.27 12.78 -6.79
CA LEU A 105 -8.18 12.00 -5.97
C LEU A 105 -7.52 11.65 -4.64
N ASP A 106 -8.34 11.63 -3.60
CA ASP A 106 -8.00 11.07 -2.30
C ASP A 106 -8.42 9.61 -2.23
N SER A 107 -7.76 8.82 -1.39
CA SER A 107 -8.02 7.38 -1.29
C SER A 107 -7.76 6.82 0.10
N CYS A 108 -8.25 5.60 0.35
CA CYS A 108 -7.90 4.82 1.53
C CYS A 108 -8.06 3.33 1.25
N TRP A 109 -7.05 2.55 1.65
CA TRP A 109 -7.11 1.09 1.70
C TRP A 109 -8.21 0.62 2.66
N LEU A 110 -8.92 -0.42 2.24
CA LEU A 110 -9.86 -1.19 3.02
C LEU A 110 -9.36 -2.64 3.10
N THR A 111 -9.44 -3.23 4.30
CA THR A 111 -9.20 -4.67 4.47
C THR A 111 -10.30 -5.49 3.81
N VAL A 112 -9.96 -6.69 3.36
CA VAL A 112 -10.92 -7.68 2.86
C VAL A 112 -11.13 -8.69 3.99
N ASP A 113 -12.26 -8.61 4.67
CA ASP A 113 -12.58 -9.46 5.82
C ASP A 113 -13.08 -10.85 5.38
N ASP A 114 -13.92 -10.90 4.34
CA ASP A 114 -14.47 -12.15 3.79
C ASP A 114 -14.52 -12.09 2.25
N ASP A 115 -13.44 -12.54 1.60
CA ASP A 115 -13.35 -12.64 0.13
C ASP A 115 -14.48 -13.48 -0.49
N PRO A 116 -14.77 -14.71 -0.03
CA PRO A 116 -15.87 -15.50 -0.59
C PRO A 116 -17.23 -14.79 -0.54
N ALA A 117 -17.58 -14.19 0.61
CA ALA A 117 -18.84 -13.46 0.76
C ALA A 117 -18.87 -12.19 -0.12
N LEU A 118 -17.76 -11.45 -0.19
CA LEU A 118 -17.63 -10.27 -1.03
C LEU A 118 -17.81 -10.62 -2.52
N ARG A 119 -17.15 -11.67 -3.00
CA ARG A 119 -17.29 -12.13 -4.39
C ARG A 119 -18.70 -12.60 -4.69
N ALA A 120 -19.35 -13.29 -3.76
CA ALA A 120 -20.75 -13.70 -3.91
C ALA A 120 -21.69 -12.49 -4.00
N ALA A 121 -21.51 -11.48 -3.13
CA ALA A 121 -22.31 -10.25 -3.14
C ALA A 121 -22.19 -9.49 -4.47
N LEU A 122 -20.96 -9.39 -5.00
CA LEU A 122 -20.64 -8.68 -6.24
C LEU A 122 -20.79 -9.54 -7.51
N LYS A 123 -21.19 -10.80 -7.38
CA LYS A 123 -21.29 -11.77 -8.50
C LYS A 123 -19.98 -11.94 -9.29
N ILE A 124 -18.85 -11.84 -8.58
CA ILE A 124 -17.52 -12.11 -9.10
C ILE A 124 -17.30 -13.63 -9.11
N GLY A 125 -16.80 -14.18 -10.21
CA GLY A 125 -16.53 -15.61 -10.34
C GLY A 125 -15.41 -16.13 -9.43
N ASP A 126 -15.25 -17.45 -9.37
CA ASP A 126 -14.27 -18.12 -8.48
C ASP A 126 -12.82 -18.18 -9.03
N GLY A 127 -12.57 -17.62 -10.21
CA GLY A 127 -11.26 -17.69 -10.86
C GLY A 127 -10.16 -16.83 -10.20
N LYS A 128 -10.54 -15.81 -9.43
CA LYS A 128 -9.62 -14.87 -8.74
C LYS A 128 -10.19 -14.48 -7.39
N LYS A 129 -9.31 -14.07 -6.47
CA LYS A 129 -9.68 -13.48 -5.18
C LYS A 129 -9.64 -11.97 -5.23
N VAL A 130 -10.48 -11.30 -4.43
CA VAL A 130 -10.34 -9.86 -4.16
C VAL A 130 -9.17 -9.69 -3.19
N ALA A 131 -8.03 -9.22 -3.72
CA ALA A 131 -6.79 -9.11 -2.96
C ALA A 131 -6.67 -7.76 -2.21
N ALA A 132 -7.27 -6.70 -2.76
CA ALA A 132 -7.30 -5.39 -2.14
C ALA A 132 -8.55 -4.60 -2.55
N VAL A 133 -9.00 -3.72 -1.66
CA VAL A 133 -10.09 -2.76 -1.93
C VAL A 133 -9.62 -1.37 -1.55
N THR A 134 -9.89 -0.40 -2.41
CA THR A 134 -9.50 1.00 -2.21
C THR A 134 -10.73 1.88 -2.38
N ALA A 135 -11.13 2.58 -1.33
CA ALA A 135 -12.12 3.66 -1.43
C ALA A 135 -11.45 4.92 -2.00
N PHE A 136 -12.11 5.61 -2.92
CA PHE A 136 -11.53 6.81 -3.54
C PHE A 136 -12.57 7.85 -3.98
N GLY A 137 -12.13 9.10 -4.11
CA GLY A 137 -12.97 10.22 -4.49
C GLY A 137 -12.31 11.57 -4.20
N TYR A 138 -13.12 12.61 -4.02
CA TYR A 138 -12.62 13.93 -3.64
C TYR A 138 -12.79 14.12 -2.14
N GLY A 139 -11.69 14.09 -1.40
CA GLY A 139 -11.68 14.31 0.04
C GLY A 139 -12.24 15.67 0.42
N LYS A 140 -12.93 15.73 1.56
CA LYS A 140 -13.34 17.03 2.11
C LYS A 140 -12.07 17.81 2.49
N LYS A 141 -11.84 18.94 1.83
CA LYS A 141 -10.77 19.88 2.24
C LYS A 141 -11.00 20.28 3.69
N GLU A 142 -9.99 20.10 4.54
CA GLU A 142 -10.06 20.42 5.96
C GLU A 142 -10.42 21.90 6.18
N ARG A 143 -11.70 22.16 6.46
CA ARG A 143 -12.12 23.22 7.39
C ARG A 143 -12.58 22.63 8.72
N SER A 144 -12.91 21.33 8.75
CA SER A 144 -13.26 20.59 9.95
C SER A 144 -12.05 19.81 10.43
N LEU A 145 -11.56 20.15 11.62
CA LEU A 145 -10.49 19.46 12.34
C LEU A 145 -10.84 18.01 12.72
N THR A 146 -12.03 17.54 12.37
CA THR A 146 -12.70 16.34 12.86
C THR A 146 -12.59 15.21 11.85
N ARG A 147 -12.13 14.03 12.28
CA ARG A 147 -11.96 12.84 11.44
C ARG A 147 -12.49 11.58 12.08
N LEU A 148 -12.99 10.65 11.26
CA LEU A 148 -13.27 9.28 11.67
C LEU A 148 -11.97 8.49 11.90
N HIS A 149 -11.78 8.01 13.13
CA HIS A 149 -10.74 7.09 13.54
C HIS A 149 -11.38 5.75 13.86
N ILE A 150 -11.35 4.85 12.88
CA ILE A 150 -11.99 3.55 12.94
C ILE A 150 -10.93 2.52 13.31
N ARG A 151 -11.07 1.87 14.47
CA ARG A 151 -10.29 0.69 14.84
C ARG A 151 -11.08 -0.59 14.59
N SER A 152 -12.37 -0.56 14.92
CA SER A 152 -13.32 -1.66 14.76
C SER A 152 -14.74 -1.13 14.55
N ILE A 153 -15.71 -2.02 14.31
CA ILE A 153 -17.14 -1.66 14.30
C ILE A 153 -17.57 -0.97 15.62
N SER A 154 -17.02 -1.42 16.76
CA SER A 154 -17.41 -0.94 18.10
C SER A 154 -16.51 0.17 18.66
N ASP A 155 -15.36 0.44 18.03
CA ASP A 155 -14.38 1.45 18.42
C ASP A 155 -14.15 2.43 17.24
N VAL A 156 -15.14 3.31 17.06
CA VAL A 156 -15.12 4.42 16.09
C VAL A 156 -15.08 5.73 16.87
N ASP A 157 -13.92 6.38 16.84
CA ASP A 157 -13.71 7.68 17.47
C ASP A 157 -13.79 8.81 16.45
N VAL A 158 -14.37 9.93 16.88
CA VAL A 158 -14.34 11.18 16.13
C VAL A 158 -13.24 12.05 16.73
N ILE A 159 -12.08 12.11 16.07
CA ILE A 159 -10.88 12.79 16.60
C ILE A 159 -10.72 14.17 15.98
N THR A 160 -10.40 15.17 16.81
CA THR A 160 -10.03 16.52 16.36
C THR A 160 -8.50 16.69 16.37
N ARG A 161 -7.82 16.87 15.23
CA ARG A 161 -6.35 17.07 15.15
C ARG A 161 -5.96 18.23 14.22
N GLU A 162 -4.94 18.99 14.61
CA GLU A 162 -4.27 19.95 13.74
C GLU A 162 -3.23 19.22 12.87
N GLY A 163 -3.45 19.22 11.54
CA GLY A 163 -2.44 18.79 10.58
C GLY A 163 -2.46 17.31 10.20
N HIS A 164 -2.10 17.06 8.95
CA HIS A 164 -2.16 15.77 8.26
C HIS A 164 -0.80 15.09 8.12
N LEU A 165 -0.13 14.77 9.23
CA LEU A 165 0.99 13.84 9.20
C LEU A 165 0.70 12.72 10.20
N ALA A 166 0.16 11.61 9.70
CA ALA A 166 0.27 10.37 10.45
C ALA A 166 1.77 10.11 10.65
N PRO A 167 2.25 9.91 11.89
CA PRO A 167 3.67 9.72 12.13
C PRO A 167 4.16 8.54 11.30
N LYS A 168 5.16 8.83 10.46
CA LYS A 168 5.85 7.82 9.66
C LYS A 168 7.13 7.41 10.39
N ILE A 169 7.48 6.15 10.22
CA ILE A 169 8.72 5.58 10.77
C ILE A 169 9.89 6.40 10.23
N SER A 170 10.84 6.73 11.11
CA SER A 170 12.05 7.45 10.70
C SER A 170 13.00 6.50 9.95
N LEU A 171 13.87 7.03 9.10
CA LEU A 171 14.88 6.18 8.42
C LEU A 171 15.81 5.48 9.43
N ALA A 172 16.18 6.17 10.52
CA ALA A 172 16.99 5.61 11.61
C ALA A 172 16.36 4.36 12.24
N GLU A 173 15.02 4.36 12.38
CA GLU A 173 14.31 3.20 12.92
C GLU A 173 14.02 2.14 11.84
N MET A 174 13.80 2.56 10.59
CA MET A 174 13.36 1.69 9.49
C MET A 174 14.50 0.92 8.84
N VAL A 175 15.71 1.50 8.78
CA VAL A 175 16.81 1.01 7.95
C VAL A 175 17.96 0.49 8.80
N TYR A 176 18.28 -0.79 8.62
CA TYR A 176 19.42 -1.44 9.24
C TYR A 176 20.57 -1.63 8.25
N GLY A 177 21.80 -1.60 8.74
CA GLY A 177 23.03 -1.79 7.95
C GLY A 177 23.81 -3.02 8.39
N ASP A 178 24.27 -3.82 7.43
CA ASP A 178 25.05 -5.06 7.56
C ASP A 178 24.34 -6.22 8.30
N SER A 179 23.71 -5.94 9.44
CA SER A 179 23.10 -6.91 10.34
C SER A 179 21.81 -6.39 10.94
N TRP A 180 20.88 -7.28 11.27
CA TRP A 180 19.60 -6.93 11.87
C TRP A 180 19.75 -6.15 13.19
N GLY A 181 18.98 -5.07 13.35
CA GLY A 181 18.96 -4.23 14.55
C GLY A 181 20.11 -3.23 14.67
N LYS A 182 21.09 -3.25 13.75
CA LYS A 182 22.14 -2.23 13.67
C LYS A 182 21.67 -1.11 12.74
N GLU A 183 21.51 0.09 13.27
CA GLU A 183 21.17 1.29 12.48
C GLU A 183 22.14 1.46 11.29
N ALA A 184 21.58 1.73 10.11
CA ALA A 184 22.39 1.99 8.92
C ALA A 184 23.07 3.36 8.99
N ASP A 185 24.31 3.44 8.50
CA ASP A 185 24.93 4.74 8.22
C ASP A 185 24.36 5.26 6.89
N LEU A 186 23.54 6.31 6.98
CA LEU A 186 22.84 6.92 5.86
C LEU A 186 23.45 8.27 5.46
N ASP A 187 24.71 8.52 5.81
CA ASP A 187 25.46 9.69 5.35
C ASP A 187 25.61 9.70 3.80
N GLU A 188 25.71 10.88 3.21
CA GLU A 188 25.93 11.09 1.76
C GLU A 188 27.19 10.41 1.23
N MET A 189 28.14 10.10 2.11
CA MET A 189 29.33 9.31 1.75
C MET A 189 29.00 7.84 1.44
N TYR A 190 27.91 7.28 1.97
CA TYR A 190 27.56 5.87 1.85
C TYR A 190 26.32 5.60 0.98
N ILE A 191 25.38 6.56 0.92
CA ILE A 191 24.20 6.47 0.06
C ILE A 191 24.05 7.71 -0.80
N ASP A 192 23.69 7.51 -2.07
CA ASP A 192 23.34 8.62 -2.96
C ASP A 192 21.92 9.15 -2.69
N ASP A 193 21.63 10.35 -3.21
CA ASP A 193 20.33 11.01 -3.04
C ASP A 193 19.17 10.18 -3.61
N GLY A 194 19.38 9.41 -4.68
CA GLY A 194 18.35 8.56 -5.25
C GLY A 194 17.92 7.45 -4.29
N LEU A 195 18.89 6.77 -3.69
CA LEU A 195 18.62 5.76 -2.67
C LEU A 195 17.98 6.38 -1.41
N ARG A 196 18.45 7.55 -0.97
CA ARG A 196 17.86 8.23 0.19
C ARG A 196 16.39 8.59 -0.04
N GLU A 197 16.05 9.11 -1.22
CA GLU A 197 14.66 9.43 -1.57
C GLU A 197 13.77 8.18 -1.69
N ALA A 198 14.32 7.07 -2.22
CA ALA A 198 13.62 5.79 -2.27
C ALA A 198 13.32 5.24 -0.86
N LEU A 199 14.26 5.39 0.08
CA LEU A 199 14.05 5.03 1.49
C LEU A 199 12.97 5.92 2.13
N TYR A 200 12.95 7.22 1.87
CA TYR A 200 11.85 8.08 2.34
C TYR A 200 10.50 7.65 1.75
N ALA A 201 10.44 7.34 0.45
CA ALA A 201 9.23 6.87 -0.20
C ALA A 201 8.72 5.55 0.41
N ALA A 202 9.61 4.62 0.72
CA ALA A 202 9.27 3.39 1.44
C ALA A 202 8.61 3.67 2.80
N SER A 203 9.08 4.69 3.54
CA SER A 203 8.46 5.09 4.81
C SER A 203 7.05 5.69 4.65
N TYR A 204 6.74 6.26 3.48
CA TYR A 204 5.42 6.84 3.19
C TYR A 204 4.35 5.80 2.85
N ALA A 205 4.76 4.58 2.48
CA ALA A 205 3.86 3.50 2.10
C ALA A 205 2.77 3.27 3.16
N PRO A 206 1.50 3.04 2.75
CA PRO A 206 0.46 2.64 3.66
C PRO A 206 0.77 1.24 4.19
N THR A 207 0.53 1.05 5.47
CA THR A 207 0.52 -0.28 6.08
C THR A 207 -0.74 -0.42 6.91
N PHE A 208 -1.17 -1.66 7.14
CA PHE A 208 -2.28 -1.96 8.05
C PHE A 208 -2.16 -1.19 9.36
N LEU A 209 -3.20 -0.43 9.70
CA LEU A 209 -3.31 0.49 10.85
C LEU A 209 -2.09 1.41 11.07
N ASN A 210 -1.34 1.74 10.01
CA ASN A 210 -0.08 2.51 10.05
C ASN A 210 0.97 1.92 11.03
N ARG A 211 0.93 0.60 11.25
CA ARG A 211 1.84 -0.10 12.17
C ARG A 211 3.29 -0.16 11.70
N GLN A 212 3.51 -0.12 10.39
CA GLN A 212 4.84 -0.05 9.77
C GLN A 212 5.76 -1.20 10.24
N SER A 213 5.18 -2.40 10.31
CA SER A 213 5.80 -3.64 10.77
C SER A 213 6.70 -4.27 9.70
N PHE A 214 7.69 -3.50 9.24
CA PHE A 214 8.71 -3.92 8.29
C PHE A 214 10.03 -3.18 8.56
N ARG A 215 11.14 -3.71 8.09
CA ARG A 215 12.45 -3.03 8.06
C ARG A 215 13.14 -3.30 6.73
N LEU A 216 14.00 -2.36 6.32
CA LEU A 216 14.91 -2.54 5.19
C LEU A 216 16.31 -2.79 5.74
N LEU A 217 16.93 -3.90 5.36
CA LEU A 217 18.32 -4.20 5.67
C LEU A 217 19.17 -3.90 4.42
N LEU A 218 20.12 -2.97 4.55
CA LEU A 218 21.12 -2.67 3.54
C LEU A 218 22.37 -3.52 3.83
N ALA A 219 22.58 -4.57 3.04
CA ALA A 219 23.70 -5.49 3.22
C ALA A 219 24.09 -6.10 1.88
N ASP A 220 25.39 -6.37 1.69
CA ASP A 220 25.93 -7.07 0.51
C ASP A 220 25.49 -6.48 -0.85
N GLY A 221 25.42 -5.14 -0.92
CA GLY A 221 24.97 -4.41 -2.11
C GLY A 221 23.49 -4.60 -2.45
N LYS A 222 22.65 -4.92 -1.45
CA LYS A 222 21.21 -5.14 -1.61
C LYS A 222 20.41 -4.34 -0.61
N ALA A 223 19.20 -3.97 -1.01
CA ALA A 223 18.13 -3.65 -0.09
C ALA A 223 17.26 -4.88 0.11
N ILE A 224 17.13 -5.33 1.36
CA ILE A 224 16.43 -6.54 1.75
C ILE A 224 15.22 -6.13 2.58
N LEU A 225 14.02 -6.46 2.12
CA LEU A 225 12.78 -6.16 2.83
C LEU A 225 12.43 -7.31 3.77
N VAL A 226 12.30 -6.98 5.05
CA VAL A 226 11.95 -7.91 6.11
C VAL A 226 10.60 -7.52 6.69
N LYS A 227 9.62 -8.43 6.64
CA LYS A 227 8.36 -8.26 7.36
C LYS A 227 8.52 -8.66 8.81
N MET A 228 7.76 -7.98 9.67
CA MET A 228 7.67 -8.29 11.10
C MET A 228 6.22 -8.61 11.43
N MET A 229 6.00 -9.73 12.11
CA MET A 229 4.67 -10.08 12.61
C MET A 229 4.40 -9.33 13.91
N ASP A 230 3.15 -8.94 14.13
CA ASP A 230 2.72 -8.35 15.39
C ASP A 230 1.32 -8.85 15.76
N SER A 231 0.81 -8.45 16.93
CA SER A 231 -0.45 -8.96 17.47
C SER A 231 -1.70 -8.60 16.65
N MET A 232 -1.61 -7.64 15.73
CA MET A 232 -2.74 -7.12 14.94
C MET A 232 -2.57 -7.33 13.44
N THR A 233 -1.33 -7.41 12.93
CA THR A 233 -1.06 -7.57 11.50
C THR A 233 -0.97 -9.05 11.15
N GLY A 234 -1.98 -9.56 10.45
CA GLY A 234 -1.99 -10.94 9.94
C GLY A 234 -1.03 -11.14 8.77
N GLU A 235 -0.79 -12.41 8.39
CA GLU A 235 0.12 -12.75 7.28
C GLU A 235 -0.31 -12.10 5.96
N LEU A 236 -1.63 -12.05 5.72
CA LEU A 236 -2.19 -11.45 4.51
C LEU A 236 -1.85 -9.95 4.43
N ASP A 237 -2.14 -9.20 5.49
CA ASP A 237 -1.87 -7.77 5.57
C ASP A 237 -0.37 -7.48 5.52
N ALA A 238 0.45 -8.28 6.21
CA ALA A 238 1.91 -8.11 6.20
C ALA A 238 2.49 -8.23 4.78
N ARG A 239 2.00 -9.18 3.98
CA ARG A 239 2.43 -9.38 2.60
C ARG A 239 1.98 -8.24 1.67
N LEU A 240 0.74 -7.77 1.82
CA LEU A 240 0.23 -6.60 1.09
C LEU A 240 1.03 -5.33 1.43
N ASN A 241 1.32 -5.11 2.72
CA ASN A 241 2.16 -4.00 3.18
C ASN A 241 3.54 -4.05 2.50
N CYS A 242 4.16 -5.23 2.42
CA CYS A 242 5.45 -5.39 1.76
C CYS A 242 5.40 -5.05 0.27
N GLY A 243 4.33 -5.43 -0.42
CA GLY A 243 4.07 -5.01 -1.80
C GLY A 243 4.08 -3.49 -1.98
N ALA A 244 3.33 -2.78 -1.15
CA ALA A 244 3.25 -1.31 -1.20
C ALA A 244 4.60 -0.64 -0.90
N VAL A 245 5.36 -1.16 0.08
CA VAL A 245 6.71 -0.68 0.40
C VAL A 245 7.67 -0.90 -0.77
N MET A 246 7.66 -2.10 -1.38
CA MET A 246 8.50 -2.42 -2.54
C MET A 246 8.21 -1.49 -3.72
N LEU A 247 6.93 -1.15 -3.96
CA LEU A 247 6.58 -0.20 -5.01
C LEU A 247 7.14 1.18 -4.72
N ASN A 248 6.83 1.77 -3.56
CA ASN A 248 7.24 3.14 -3.29
C ASN A 248 8.75 3.31 -3.35
N PHE A 249 9.48 2.30 -2.84
CA PHE A 249 10.93 2.25 -2.98
C PHE A 249 11.37 2.20 -4.45
N ALA A 250 10.91 1.20 -5.20
CA ALA A 250 11.34 0.97 -6.58
C ALA A 250 10.96 2.12 -7.51
N ALA A 251 9.72 2.58 -7.44
CA ALA A 251 9.20 3.59 -8.34
C ALA A 251 9.94 4.92 -8.19
N VAL A 252 10.32 5.31 -6.97
CA VAL A 252 11.11 6.53 -6.72
C VAL A 252 12.58 6.33 -7.06
N LEU A 253 13.16 5.16 -6.76
CA LEU A 253 14.56 4.87 -7.13
C LEU A 253 14.75 4.93 -8.66
N ASP A 254 13.79 4.39 -9.41
CA ASP A 254 13.80 4.36 -10.88
C ASP A 254 13.74 5.75 -11.51
N GLU A 255 13.21 6.77 -10.83
CA GLU A 255 13.24 8.16 -11.32
C GLU A 255 14.68 8.72 -11.39
N ARG A 256 15.61 8.10 -10.66
CA ARG A 256 17.01 8.53 -10.53
C ARG A 256 18.00 7.52 -11.09
N ARG A 257 17.56 6.32 -11.46
CA ARG A 257 18.40 5.25 -12.00
C ARG A 257 18.10 5.01 -13.49
N PRO A 258 19.12 4.61 -14.29
CA PRO A 258 18.93 4.31 -15.71
C PRO A 258 18.25 2.94 -15.96
N PHE A 259 18.17 2.09 -14.94
CA PHE A 259 17.59 0.74 -15.01
C PHE A 259 16.51 0.58 -13.94
N PRO A 260 15.44 -0.18 -14.23
CA PRO A 260 14.37 -0.42 -13.28
C PRO A 260 14.87 -1.30 -12.13
N THR A 261 14.36 -1.02 -10.94
CA THR A 261 14.62 -1.78 -9.72
C THR A 261 13.88 -3.11 -9.79
N GLU A 262 14.62 -4.21 -9.79
CA GLU A 262 14.07 -5.56 -9.85
C GLU A 262 14.08 -6.21 -8.46
N TRP A 263 12.89 -6.33 -7.87
CA TRP A 263 12.70 -7.07 -6.63
C TRP A 263 12.60 -8.58 -6.92
N THR A 264 13.40 -9.36 -6.22
CA THR A 264 13.24 -10.81 -6.14
C THR A 264 12.44 -11.15 -4.89
N ILE A 265 11.25 -11.74 -5.07
CA ILE A 265 10.45 -12.26 -3.94
C ILE A 265 11.06 -13.57 -3.45
N GLY A 266 11.16 -13.71 -2.14
CA GLY A 266 11.60 -14.94 -1.48
C GLY A 266 12.53 -14.67 -0.32
N SER A 267 13.13 -15.75 0.19
CA SER A 267 14.06 -15.70 1.31
C SER A 267 15.52 -15.54 0.86
N LEU A 268 16.34 -15.03 1.77
CA LEU A 268 17.79 -15.05 1.68
C LEU A 268 18.37 -15.75 2.90
N ASN A 269 19.44 -16.53 2.70
CA ASN A 269 20.20 -17.12 3.79
C ASN A 269 21.34 -16.19 4.21
N GLY A 270 21.87 -16.41 5.41
CA GLY A 270 23.05 -15.67 5.90
C GLY A 270 22.73 -14.44 6.75
N TYR A 271 21.45 -14.17 7.03
CA TYR A 271 21.02 -13.09 7.92
C TYR A 271 20.35 -13.67 9.16
N GLU A 272 20.82 -13.28 10.35
CA GLU A 272 20.22 -13.68 11.62
C GLU A 272 19.04 -12.77 11.94
N LEU A 273 17.84 -13.33 11.92
CA LEU A 273 16.59 -12.62 12.19
C LEU A 273 15.87 -13.20 13.41
N PRO A 274 15.15 -12.37 14.18
CA PRO A 274 14.20 -12.84 15.18
C PRO A 274 13.13 -13.77 14.59
N ALA A 275 12.54 -14.63 15.43
CA ALA A 275 11.59 -15.65 14.98
C ALA A 275 10.28 -15.10 14.40
N ASP A 276 9.93 -13.86 14.73
CA ASP A 276 8.76 -13.12 14.23
C ASP A 276 9.07 -12.29 12.97
N CYS A 277 10.30 -12.37 12.46
CA CYS A 277 10.76 -11.64 11.29
C CYS A 277 11.02 -12.59 10.10
N GLU A 278 10.71 -12.14 8.89
CA GLU A 278 10.90 -12.93 7.68
C GLU A 278 11.33 -12.04 6.50
N ILE A 279 12.34 -12.47 5.75
CA ILE A 279 12.73 -11.84 4.49
C ILE A 279 11.66 -12.14 3.44
N VAL A 280 11.08 -11.09 2.86
CA VAL A 280 10.02 -11.19 1.84
C VAL A 280 10.57 -10.99 0.44
N GLY A 281 11.61 -10.17 0.30
CA GLY A 281 12.28 -9.97 -0.97
C GLY A 281 13.48 -9.05 -0.88
N TYR A 282 14.22 -8.93 -1.97
CA TYR A 282 15.41 -8.11 -2.05
C TYR A 282 15.63 -7.56 -3.47
N CYS A 283 16.34 -6.44 -3.59
CA CYS A 283 16.81 -5.90 -4.85
C CYS A 283 18.28 -5.46 -4.74
N SER A 284 18.98 -5.39 -5.87
CA SER A 284 20.35 -4.86 -5.94
C SER A 284 20.37 -3.33 -5.91
N LEU A 285 21.39 -2.75 -5.28
CA LEU A 285 21.60 -1.29 -5.15
C LEU A 285 22.68 -0.74 -6.09
#